data_AF-A0A1S8B9B6-F1
#
_entry.id   AF-A0A1S8B9B6-F1
#
_cell.length_a   1.000
_cell.length_b   1.000
_cell.length_c   1.000
_cell.angle_alpha   90.00
_cell.angle_beta   90.00
_cell.angle_gamma   90.00
#
_symmetry.space_group_name_H-M   'P 1'
#
loop_
_entity.id
_entity.type
_entity.pdbx_description
1 polymer ?
#
loop_
_entity_poly.entity_id
_entity_poly.type
_entity_poly.pdbx_seq_one_letter_code
_entity_poly.pdbx_strand_id
1 'polypeptide(L)'
;MTSPTTLGDTVLLSQPLEDWERVGAPVNEGPYLLQSPTTGTYYITYSASYCWTTSYQLGLLTLASSASPLDPAAWTKSGPVFSSANGNLGTAHNAFFASPDGSEIWNVYHATDMPGGSCNGSRYTMVDRVSWTDDGSPDFGTPSPVGEVMAGPAGEPDA
;
A
#
# COMPACT_ATOMS: atom_id res chain seq x y z
N MET A 1 -17.19 -14.94 -0.56
CA MET A 1 -17.36 -14.71 -2.01
C MET A 1 -17.96 -15.96 -2.61
N THR A 2 -19.01 -15.84 -3.43
CA THR A 2 -19.65 -16.99 -4.09
C THR A 2 -19.39 -17.01 -5.60
N SER A 3 -18.93 -15.89 -6.18
CA SER A 3 -18.42 -15.77 -7.55
C SER A 3 -17.55 -14.51 -7.70
N PRO A 4 -16.82 -14.30 -8.81
CA PRO A 4 -16.07 -13.06 -9.07
C PRO A 4 -16.88 -11.76 -9.00
N THR A 5 -18.22 -11.84 -9.12
CA THR A 5 -19.14 -10.69 -9.09
C THR A 5 -20.15 -10.77 -7.94
N THR A 6 -20.04 -11.75 -7.05
CA THR A 6 -21.00 -11.95 -5.96
C THR A 6 -20.29 -12.09 -4.62
N LEU A 7 -20.57 -11.13 -3.74
CA LEU A 7 -20.07 -11.10 -2.37
C LEU A 7 -20.86 -12.06 -1.47
N GLY A 8 -20.22 -12.50 -0.40
CA GLY A 8 -20.92 -13.10 0.75
C GLY A 8 -21.09 -12.06 1.84
N ASP A 9 -21.04 -12.50 3.10
CA ASP A 9 -21.03 -11.59 4.25
C ASP A 9 -19.86 -10.62 4.19
N THR A 10 -20.10 -9.40 4.66
CA THR A 10 -19.10 -8.33 4.74
C THR A 10 -18.98 -7.85 6.18
N VAL A 11 -17.77 -7.46 6.56
CA VAL A 11 -17.46 -6.89 7.87
C VAL A 11 -16.63 -5.64 7.70
N LEU A 12 -16.81 -4.68 8.60
CA LEU A 12 -16.01 -3.47 8.65
C LEU A 12 -14.69 -3.76 9.36
N LEU A 13 -13.57 -3.56 8.67
CA LEU A 13 -12.23 -3.78 9.24
C LEU A 13 -11.57 -2.49 9.75
N SER A 14 -11.88 -1.35 9.12
CA SER A 14 -11.21 -0.09 9.41
C SER A 14 -12.11 1.11 9.11
N GLN A 15 -11.95 2.17 9.91
CA GLN A 15 -12.51 3.49 9.69
C GLN A 15 -11.45 4.57 9.94
N PRO A 16 -11.51 5.72 9.25
CA PRO A 16 -10.56 6.82 9.41
C PRO A 16 -10.78 7.52 10.76
N LEU A 17 -10.07 7.07 11.80
CA LEU A 17 -10.20 7.54 13.17
C LEU A 17 -8.91 8.17 13.70
N GLU A 18 -7.79 7.98 13.03
CA GLU A 18 -6.53 8.63 13.40
C GLU A 18 -6.40 9.99 12.69
N ASP A 19 -5.64 10.93 13.26
CA ASP A 19 -5.57 12.29 12.71
C ASP A 19 -4.95 12.33 11.30
N TRP A 20 -3.98 11.45 11.05
CA TRP A 20 -3.31 11.31 9.75
C TRP A 20 -4.20 10.67 8.67
N GLU A 21 -5.36 10.09 9.05
CA GLU A 21 -6.36 9.53 8.13
C GLU A 21 -7.44 10.56 7.72
N ARG A 22 -7.40 11.76 8.32
CA ARG A 22 -8.49 12.74 8.28
C ARG A 22 -8.07 14.11 7.72
N VAL A 23 -6.88 14.20 7.12
CA VAL A 23 -6.41 15.44 6.49
C VAL A 23 -7.23 15.72 5.23
N GLY A 24 -7.88 16.88 5.20
CA GLY A 24 -8.81 17.27 4.13
C GLY A 24 -10.17 16.58 4.21
N ALA A 25 -10.19 15.24 4.34
CA ALA A 25 -11.39 14.44 4.55
C ALA A 25 -11.06 13.12 5.26
N PRO A 26 -11.99 12.56 6.05
CA PRO A 26 -11.84 11.23 6.67
C PRO A 26 -12.02 10.13 5.61
N VAL A 27 -10.92 9.51 5.16
CA VAL A 27 -10.95 8.50 4.09
C VAL A 27 -10.13 7.27 4.48
N ASN A 28 -10.67 6.08 4.21
CA ASN A 28 -9.94 4.83 4.03
C ASN A 28 -10.41 4.24 2.70
N GLU A 29 -9.51 4.05 1.73
CA GLU A 29 -9.86 3.55 0.39
C GLU A 29 -8.71 2.77 -0.26
N GLY A 30 -8.92 2.25 -1.48
CA GLY A 30 -7.89 1.55 -2.26
C GLY A 30 -7.20 0.41 -1.51
N PRO A 31 -7.94 -0.57 -0.94
CA PRO A 31 -7.32 -1.66 -0.22
C PRO A 31 -6.58 -2.61 -1.16
N TYR A 32 -5.40 -3.08 -0.77
CA TYR A 32 -4.68 -4.11 -1.51
C TYR A 32 -4.04 -5.13 -0.58
N LEU A 33 -4.18 -6.41 -0.92
CA LEU A 33 -3.67 -7.53 -0.11
C LEU A 33 -2.20 -7.82 -0.45
N LEU A 34 -1.40 -8.01 0.59
CA LEU A 34 -0.05 -8.55 0.55
C LEU A 34 0.03 -9.72 1.53
N GLN A 35 0.74 -10.79 1.16
CA GLN A 35 1.05 -11.87 2.08
C GLN A 35 2.57 -11.95 2.27
N SER A 36 3.00 -12.09 3.53
CA SER A 36 4.41 -12.33 3.84
C SER A 36 4.88 -13.63 3.20
N PRO A 37 5.98 -13.63 2.43
CA PRO A 37 6.52 -14.84 1.82
C PRO A 37 7.10 -15.82 2.85
N THR A 38 7.45 -15.34 4.05
CA THR A 38 8.12 -16.15 5.08
C THR A 38 7.19 -16.58 6.21
N THR A 39 6.24 -15.73 6.62
CA THR A 39 5.34 -16.02 7.76
C THR A 39 3.93 -16.39 7.34
N GLY A 40 3.54 -16.11 6.09
CA GLY A 40 2.17 -16.24 5.62
C GLY A 40 1.19 -15.21 6.21
N THR A 41 1.67 -14.28 7.05
CA THR A 41 0.88 -13.16 7.62
C THR A 41 0.28 -12.33 6.50
N TYR A 42 -0.98 -11.94 6.66
CA TYR A 42 -1.70 -11.12 5.71
C TYR A 42 -1.62 -9.65 6.11
N TYR A 43 -1.39 -8.80 5.13
CA TYR A 43 -1.38 -7.36 5.26
C TYR A 43 -2.35 -6.77 4.24
N ILE A 44 -3.19 -5.83 4.65
CA ILE A 44 -3.96 -5.00 3.72
C ILE A 44 -3.43 -3.58 3.83
N THR A 45 -2.76 -3.10 2.78
CA THR A 45 -2.52 -1.66 2.65
C THR A 45 -3.83 -0.98 2.30
N TYR A 46 -4.01 0.24 2.78
CA TYR A 46 -5.11 1.11 2.39
C TYR A 46 -4.64 2.55 2.35
N SER A 47 -5.27 3.37 1.53
CA SER A 47 -4.98 4.80 1.43
C SER A 47 -5.84 5.58 2.41
N ALA A 48 -5.27 6.62 3.02
CA ALA A 48 -5.99 7.48 3.94
C ALA A 48 -5.82 8.97 3.63
N SER A 49 -6.68 9.81 4.23
CA SER A 49 -6.82 11.25 3.94
C SER A 49 -7.27 11.56 2.50
N TYR A 50 -7.56 12.83 2.21
CA TYR A 50 -8.09 13.24 0.92
C TYR A 50 -7.00 13.25 -0.16
N CYS A 51 -7.26 12.59 -1.30
CA CYS A 51 -6.32 12.45 -2.41
C CYS A 51 -5.86 13.78 -3.05
N TRP A 52 -6.56 14.90 -2.83
CA TRP A 52 -6.09 16.23 -3.27
C TRP A 52 -5.02 16.84 -2.37
N THR A 53 -4.72 16.21 -1.24
CA THR A 53 -3.69 16.68 -0.28
C THR A 53 -2.39 15.93 -0.49
N THR A 54 -1.29 16.50 0.01
CA THR A 54 0.01 15.80 0.08
C THR A 54 0.04 14.74 1.18
N SER A 55 -1.00 14.66 2.02
CA SER A 55 -1.15 13.68 3.10
C SER A 55 -1.87 12.41 2.67
N TYR A 56 -2.14 12.22 1.38
CA TYR A 56 -2.62 10.94 0.86
C TYR A 56 -1.51 9.90 0.98
N GLN A 57 -1.70 8.90 1.84
CA GLN A 57 -0.63 8.02 2.32
C GLN A 57 -1.18 6.65 2.74
N LEU A 58 -0.30 5.65 2.88
CA LEU A 58 -0.72 4.28 3.19
C LEU A 58 -0.80 4.01 4.70
N GLY A 59 -1.88 3.36 5.12
CA GLY A 59 -2.00 2.60 6.36
C GLY A 59 -1.88 1.11 6.11
N LEU A 60 -1.86 0.33 7.20
CA LEU A 60 -1.70 -1.13 7.17
C LEU A 60 -2.67 -1.80 8.15
N LEU A 61 -3.38 -2.82 7.68
CA LEU A 61 -4.08 -3.77 8.54
C LEU A 61 -3.32 -5.09 8.52
N THR A 62 -3.02 -5.64 9.70
CA THR A 62 -2.26 -6.89 9.85
C THR A 62 -3.17 -7.98 10.41
N LEU A 63 -3.12 -9.17 9.81
CA LEU A 63 -3.85 -10.37 10.21
C LEU A 63 -2.92 -11.58 10.23
N ALA A 64 -2.85 -12.26 11.38
CA ALA A 64 -2.12 -13.52 11.49
C ALA A 64 -2.68 -14.57 10.51
N SER A 65 -1.81 -15.41 9.94
CA SER A 65 -2.18 -16.39 8.90
C SER A 65 -3.24 -17.41 9.33
N SER A 66 -3.37 -17.67 10.63
CA SER A 66 -4.37 -18.58 11.21
C SER A 66 -5.68 -17.91 11.61
N ALA A 67 -5.77 -16.58 11.56
CA ALA A 67 -6.92 -15.84 12.04
C ALA A 67 -8.03 -15.72 10.97
N SER A 68 -9.27 -15.55 11.44
CA SER A 68 -10.41 -15.37 10.54
C SER A 68 -10.40 -13.96 9.95
N PRO A 69 -10.38 -13.79 8.60
CA PRO A 69 -10.43 -12.45 8.00
C PRO A 69 -11.77 -11.75 8.21
N LEU A 70 -12.82 -12.51 8.59
CA LEU A 70 -14.15 -11.97 8.91
C LEU A 70 -14.31 -11.58 10.39
N ASP A 71 -13.26 -11.72 11.21
CA ASP A 71 -13.25 -11.23 12.59
C ASP A 71 -12.52 -9.88 12.66
N PRO A 72 -13.23 -8.74 12.80
CA PRO A 72 -12.58 -7.43 12.88
C PRO A 72 -11.59 -7.31 14.04
N ALA A 73 -11.79 -8.03 15.14
CA ALA A 73 -10.91 -7.96 16.31
C ALA A 73 -9.56 -8.66 16.07
N ALA A 74 -9.46 -9.49 15.03
CA ALA A 74 -8.21 -10.15 14.65
C ALA A 74 -7.28 -9.24 13.83
N TRP A 75 -7.77 -8.08 13.37
CA TRP A 75 -6.99 -7.13 12.59
C TRP A 75 -6.34 -6.08 13.49
N THR A 76 -5.03 -5.87 13.30
CA THR A 76 -4.30 -4.76 13.93
C THR A 76 -4.07 -3.66 12.91
N LYS A 77 -4.54 -2.45 13.19
CA LYS A 77 -4.26 -1.26 12.39
C LYS A 77 -2.94 -0.62 12.81
N SER A 78 -2.15 -0.17 11.84
CA SER A 78 -0.98 0.70 12.03
C SER A 78 -0.84 1.69 10.86
N GLY A 79 -0.07 2.76 11.09
CA GLY A 79 0.27 3.71 10.04
C GLY A 79 0.62 5.12 10.55
N PRO A 80 0.98 6.03 9.63
CA PRO A 80 1.20 5.76 8.21
C PRO A 80 2.46 4.90 7.98
N VAL A 81 2.42 3.98 7.02
CA VAL A 81 3.52 3.05 6.69
C VAL A 81 4.26 3.40 5.39
N PHE A 82 3.70 4.32 4.60
CA PHE A 82 4.33 4.85 3.39
C PHE A 82 3.76 6.24 3.09
N SER A 83 4.61 7.24 2.89
CA SER A 83 4.22 8.65 2.83
C SER A 83 5.09 9.43 1.85
N SER A 84 4.64 10.65 1.52
CA SER A 84 5.33 11.60 0.66
C SER A 84 6.82 11.76 1.01
N ALA A 85 7.70 11.62 0.01
CA ALA A 85 9.13 11.81 0.14
C ALA A 85 9.78 12.15 -1.21
N ASN A 86 10.98 12.72 -1.18
CA ASN A 86 11.81 12.93 -2.38
C ASN A 86 11.11 13.69 -3.52
N GLY A 87 10.22 14.63 -3.18
CA GLY A 87 9.43 15.40 -4.15
C GLY A 87 8.21 14.67 -4.70
N ASN A 88 8.02 13.39 -4.35
CA ASN A 88 6.82 12.62 -4.63
C ASN A 88 5.82 12.80 -3.50
N LEU A 89 4.67 13.37 -3.80
CA LEU A 89 3.63 13.75 -2.85
C LEU A 89 2.36 12.91 -3.06
N GLY A 90 1.61 12.67 -1.99
CA GLY A 90 0.34 11.94 -2.05
C GLY A 90 0.50 10.48 -2.50
N THR A 91 1.49 9.78 -1.93
CA THR A 91 1.94 8.45 -2.37
C THR A 91 1.06 7.33 -1.82
N ALA A 92 0.06 6.91 -2.59
CA ALA A 92 -0.94 5.94 -2.14
C ALA A 92 -1.66 5.22 -3.30
N HIS A 93 -2.80 4.57 -2.99
CA HIS A 93 -3.61 3.71 -3.85
C HIS A 93 -2.76 2.67 -4.58
N ASN A 94 -2.04 1.91 -3.76
CA ASN A 94 -1.02 1.02 -4.26
C ASN A 94 -1.59 -0.34 -4.69
N ALA A 95 -0.75 -1.08 -5.39
CA ALA A 95 -0.88 -2.51 -5.63
C ALA A 95 0.49 -3.17 -5.46
N PHE A 96 0.50 -4.50 -5.42
CA PHE A 96 1.72 -5.29 -5.40
C PHE A 96 1.80 -6.22 -6.59
N PHE A 97 3.01 -6.41 -7.12
CA PHE A 97 3.33 -7.42 -8.12
C PHE A 97 4.65 -8.11 -7.79
N ALA A 98 4.82 -9.34 -8.28
CA ALA A 98 6.04 -10.11 -8.10
C ALA A 98 7.01 -9.84 -9.26
N SER A 99 8.32 -9.96 -8.99
CA SER A 99 9.33 -10.03 -10.05
C SER A 99 9.10 -11.25 -10.96
N PRO A 100 9.60 -11.26 -12.20
CA PRO A 100 9.47 -12.40 -13.11
C PRO A 100 9.96 -13.74 -12.54
N ASP A 101 11.02 -13.75 -11.73
CA ASP A 101 11.51 -14.96 -11.07
C ASP A 101 10.81 -15.29 -9.74
N GLY A 102 9.89 -14.43 -9.29
CA GLY A 102 9.12 -14.57 -8.06
C GLY A 102 9.90 -14.33 -6.77
N SER A 103 11.15 -13.87 -6.84
CA SER A 103 12.00 -13.66 -5.66
C SER A 103 11.75 -12.31 -4.95
N GLU A 104 11.05 -11.38 -5.61
CA GLU A 104 10.80 -10.04 -5.09
C GLU A 104 9.32 -9.66 -5.18
N ILE A 105 8.90 -8.77 -4.30
CA ILE A 105 7.62 -8.09 -4.37
C ILE A 105 7.89 -6.60 -4.53
N TRP A 106 7.13 -5.97 -5.42
CA TRP A 106 7.23 -4.56 -5.77
C TRP A 106 5.93 -3.84 -5.45
N ASN A 107 6.05 -2.69 -4.81
CA ASN A 107 4.98 -1.74 -4.53
C ASN A 107 4.83 -0.82 -5.74
N VAL A 108 3.68 -0.89 -6.44
CA VAL A 108 3.31 0.10 -7.46
C VAL A 108 2.28 1.05 -6.86
N TYR A 109 2.50 2.34 -6.99
CA TYR A 109 1.65 3.37 -6.42
C TYR A 109 1.65 4.60 -7.32
N HIS A 110 0.78 5.57 -7.04
CA HIS A 110 0.84 6.86 -7.71
C HIS A 110 1.37 7.96 -6.79
N ALA A 111 1.95 8.99 -7.39
CA ALA A 111 2.37 10.21 -6.71
C ALA A 111 2.11 11.44 -7.58
N THR A 112 2.36 12.63 -7.03
CA THR A 112 2.36 13.90 -7.77
C THR A 112 3.50 14.79 -7.28
N ASP A 113 3.99 15.67 -8.15
CA ASP A 113 4.94 16.74 -7.83
C ASP A 113 4.24 18.06 -7.47
N MET A 114 2.90 18.10 -7.54
CA MET A 114 2.11 19.29 -7.24
C MET A 114 2.19 19.63 -5.74
N PRO A 115 2.69 20.81 -5.35
CA PRO A 115 2.94 21.14 -3.93
C PRO A 115 1.71 21.09 -3.01
N GLY A 116 0.51 21.20 -3.58
CA GLY A 116 -0.76 21.11 -2.85
C GLY A 116 -1.36 19.70 -2.79
N GLY A 117 -0.81 18.73 -3.52
CA GLY A 117 -1.45 17.45 -3.83
C GLY A 117 -2.28 17.49 -5.13
N SER A 118 -2.73 16.33 -5.60
CA SER A 118 -3.52 16.18 -6.82
C SER A 118 -4.28 14.87 -6.82
N CYS A 119 -5.53 14.90 -7.26
CA CYS A 119 -6.34 13.69 -7.50
C CYS A 119 -6.80 13.56 -8.96
N ASN A 120 -6.29 14.41 -9.85
CA ASN A 120 -6.62 14.37 -11.27
C ASN A 120 -5.61 13.50 -12.05
N GLY A 121 -5.58 13.65 -13.39
CA GLY A 121 -4.69 12.91 -14.29
C GLY A 121 -3.22 13.37 -14.27
N SER A 122 -2.83 14.33 -13.43
CA SER A 122 -1.43 14.76 -13.27
C SER A 122 -0.61 13.84 -12.37
N ARG A 123 -1.26 12.86 -11.72
CA ARG A 123 -0.55 11.84 -10.95
C ARG A 123 0.17 10.88 -11.89
N TYR A 124 1.35 10.45 -11.48
CA TYR A 124 2.17 9.50 -12.22
C TYR A 124 2.40 8.24 -11.39
N THR A 125 2.63 7.12 -12.08
CA THR A 125 2.92 5.83 -11.45
C THR A 125 4.39 5.74 -11.09
N MET A 126 4.65 5.22 -9.89
CA MET A 126 5.96 4.92 -9.34
C MET A 126 6.01 3.46 -8.90
N VAL A 127 7.20 2.89 -8.83
CA VAL A 127 7.44 1.54 -8.35
C VAL A 127 8.65 1.53 -7.42
N ASP A 128 8.56 0.82 -6.30
CA ASP A 128 9.66 0.57 -5.37
C ASP A 128 9.60 -0.87 -4.88
N ARG A 129 10.75 -1.49 -4.65
CA ARG A 129 10.81 -2.85 -4.11
C ARG A 129 10.35 -2.85 -2.65
N VAL A 130 9.49 -3.81 -2.28
CA VAL A 130 9.14 -4.08 -0.88
C VAL A 130 10.30 -4.81 -0.23
N SER A 131 10.84 -4.23 0.84
CA SER A 131 11.81 -4.88 1.71
C SER A 131 11.08 -5.64 2.82
N TRP A 132 11.78 -6.54 3.50
CA TRP A 132 11.22 -7.35 4.56
C TRP A 132 12.12 -7.26 5.78
N THR A 133 11.53 -7.07 6.94
CA THR A 133 12.24 -7.10 8.22
C THR A 133 12.53 -8.55 8.64
N ASP A 134 13.37 -8.72 9.65
CA ASP A 134 13.73 -10.05 10.19
C ASP A 134 12.51 -10.81 10.75
N ASP A 135 11.46 -10.12 11.20
CA ASP A 135 10.22 -10.74 11.70
C ASP A 135 9.24 -11.11 10.57
N GLY A 136 9.58 -10.78 9.32
CA GLY A 136 8.78 -11.08 8.13
C GLY A 136 7.65 -10.08 7.87
N SER A 137 7.67 -8.91 8.52
CA SER A 137 6.82 -7.76 8.18
C SER A 137 7.37 -6.96 6.98
N PRO A 138 6.49 -6.34 6.17
CA PRO A 138 6.91 -5.53 5.03
C PRO A 138 7.48 -4.20 5.52
N ASP A 139 8.60 -3.80 4.93
CA ASP A 139 9.14 -2.45 4.99
C ASP A 139 8.99 -1.81 3.61
N PHE A 140 8.10 -0.81 3.54
CA PHE A 140 7.84 -0.06 2.29
C PHE A 140 8.86 1.06 2.06
N GLY A 141 9.70 1.39 3.05
CA GLY A 141 10.65 2.48 2.97
C GLY A 141 9.98 3.83 2.66
N THR A 142 10.59 4.59 1.77
CA THR A 142 10.08 5.88 1.28
C THR A 142 10.15 5.92 -0.25
N PRO A 143 9.26 6.66 -0.93
CA PRO A 143 9.30 6.84 -2.37
C PRO A 143 10.69 7.22 -2.89
N SER A 144 11.24 6.47 -3.85
CA SER A 144 12.53 6.82 -4.47
C SER A 144 12.44 8.14 -5.24
N PRO A 145 13.51 8.96 -5.31
CA PRO A 145 13.54 10.15 -6.15
C PRO A 145 13.29 9.82 -7.62
N VAL A 146 12.55 10.70 -8.31
CA VAL A 146 12.37 10.56 -9.76
C VAL A 146 13.73 10.61 -10.46
N GLY A 147 13.99 9.63 -11.33
CA GLY A 147 15.25 9.48 -12.05
C GLY A 147 16.32 8.68 -11.31
N GLU A 148 16.04 8.14 -10.13
CA GLU A 148 16.90 7.14 -9.52
C GLU A 148 17.02 5.91 -10.44
N VAL A 149 18.27 5.46 -10.63
CA VAL A 149 18.55 4.23 -11.39
C VAL A 149 18.53 3.07 -10.40
N MET A 150 17.50 2.24 -10.50
CA MET A 150 17.35 1.03 -9.70
C MET A 150 17.59 -0.20 -10.57
N ALA A 151 17.99 -1.31 -9.96
CA ALA A 151 17.92 -2.60 -10.62
C ALA A 151 16.44 -2.92 -10.90
N GLY A 152 16.13 -3.36 -12.12
CA GLY A 152 14.78 -3.82 -12.46
C GLY A 152 14.40 -5.08 -11.66
N PRO A 153 13.10 -5.42 -11.61
CA PRO A 153 12.61 -6.67 -11.04
C PRO A 153 13.44 -7.89 -11.44
N ALA A 154 13.80 -8.73 -10.47
CA ALA A 154 14.65 -9.89 -10.71
C ALA A 154 14.07 -10.88 -11.74
N GLY A 155 14.91 -11.35 -12.66
CA GLY A 155 14.51 -12.27 -13.72
C GLY A 155 13.90 -11.60 -14.96
N GLU A 156 13.93 -10.27 -15.06
CA GLU A 156 13.64 -9.59 -16.34
C GLU A 156 14.61 -10.06 -17.44
N PRO A 157 14.12 -10.33 -18.66
CA PRO A 157 15.00 -10.67 -19.77
C PRO A 157 15.91 -9.48 -20.10
N ASP A 158 17.17 -9.76 -20.46
CA ASP A 158 18.08 -8.72 -20.95
C ASP A 158 17.43 -7.95 -22.13
N ALA A 159 17.51 -6.62 -22.06
CA ALA A 159 16.92 -5.70 -23.04
C ALA A 159 17.59 -5.76 -24.42
#